data_AF-A0A4Q1JMT6-F1
#
_entry.id   AF-A0A4Q1JMT6-F1
#
_cell.length_a   1.000
_cell.length_b   1.000
_cell.length_c   1.000
_cell.angle_alpha   90.00
_cell.angle_beta   90.00
_cell.angle_gamma   90.00
#
_symmetry.space_group_name_H-M   'P 1'
#
loop_
_entity.id
_entity.type
_entity.pdbx_description
1 polymer ?
#
loop_
_entity_poly.entity_id
_entity_poly.type
_entity_poly.pdbx_seq_one_letter_code
_entity_poly.pdbx_strand_id
1 'polypeptide(L)'
;MVRKYLRLIIAGILLVGSIVLIVKGSVGLGVWGILLSGLFVLLHFKNEKNLLAFYFVRKNKFEKAAGVLARVKHPEAMIKSQEAYYYYLSGLVEAQSNNSSKAEKHFKKALNTGLRLKTDQAVAKLNLSGIYLSQRNKKLSSYYLKEAKKLDKQKMLSAQIKEIEAMMKRI
;
A
#
# COMPACT_ATOMS: atom_id res chain seq x y z
N MET A 1 4.13 17.61 -11.81
CA MET A 1 2.87 17.60 -12.58
C MET A 1 3.09 17.12 -14.02
N VAL A 2 4.13 17.61 -14.72
CA VAL A 2 4.46 17.29 -16.13
C VAL A 2 4.67 15.79 -16.41
N ARG A 3 5.40 15.04 -15.57
CA ARG A 3 5.61 13.58 -15.76
C ARG A 3 4.33 12.73 -15.68
N LYS A 4 3.28 13.19 -14.99
CA LYS A 4 2.01 12.43 -14.89
C LYS A 4 1.27 12.46 -16.24
N TYR A 5 1.19 13.64 -16.87
CA TYR A 5 0.52 13.80 -18.17
C TYR A 5 1.32 13.22 -19.34
N LEU A 6 2.66 13.18 -19.24
CA LEU A 6 3.50 12.58 -20.28
C LEU A 6 3.11 11.13 -20.61
N ARG A 7 2.67 10.35 -19.62
CA ARG A 7 2.22 8.96 -19.83
C ARG A 7 0.89 8.88 -20.57
N LEU A 8 -0.02 9.82 -20.33
CA LEU A 8 -1.28 9.91 -21.06
C LEU A 8 -1.05 10.37 -22.50
N ILE A 9 -0.10 11.28 -22.71
CA ILE A 9 0.33 11.71 -24.04
C ILE A 9 0.96 10.53 -24.81
N ILE A 10 1.88 9.78 -24.18
CA ILE A 10 2.49 8.58 -24.79
C ILE A 10 1.42 7.50 -25.07
N ALA A 11 0.51 7.26 -24.14
CA ALA A 11 -0.59 6.31 -24.34
C ALA A 11 -1.50 6.75 -25.50
N GLY A 12 -1.80 8.04 -25.62
CA GLY A 12 -2.58 8.61 -26.73
C GLY A 12 -1.88 8.45 -28.07
N ILE A 13 -0.59 8.74 -28.16
CA ILE A 13 0.22 8.54 -29.37
C ILE A 13 0.25 7.05 -29.77
N LEU A 14 0.44 6.14 -28.81
CA LEU A 14 0.40 4.70 -29.04
C LEU A 14 -0.97 4.23 -29.51
N LEU A 15 -2.06 4.79 -28.99
CA LEU A 15 -3.42 4.48 -29.40
C LEU A 15 -3.68 4.91 -30.86
N VAL A 16 -3.32 6.15 -31.20
CA VAL A 16 -3.45 6.67 -32.57
C VAL A 16 -2.59 5.85 -33.54
N GLY A 17 -1.34 5.57 -33.18
CA GLY A 17 -0.45 4.71 -33.97
C GLY A 17 -1.01 3.30 -34.16
N SER A 18 -1.65 2.73 -33.15
CA SER A 18 -2.29 1.42 -33.24
C SER A 18 -3.49 1.42 -34.19
N ILE A 19 -4.32 2.47 -34.17
CA ILE A 19 -5.45 2.62 -35.08
C ILE A 19 -4.95 2.70 -36.53
N VAL A 20 -3.89 3.48 -36.80
CA VAL A 20 -3.29 3.58 -38.14
C VAL A 20 -2.73 2.23 -38.62
N LEU A 21 -2.10 1.46 -37.73
CA LEU A 21 -1.57 0.12 -38.04
C LEU A 21 -2.68 -0.88 -38.39
N ILE A 22 -3.84 -0.78 -37.73
CA ILE A 22 -5.02 -1.61 -38.04
C ILE A 22 -5.57 -1.25 -39.42
N VAL A 23 -5.70 0.05 -39.74
CA VAL A 23 -6.20 0.52 -41.04
C VAL A 23 -5.27 0.11 -42.19
N LYS A 24 -3.95 0.06 -41.96
CA LYS A 24 -2.95 -0.39 -42.96
C LYS A 24 -2.83 -1.91 -43.11
N GLY A 25 -3.67 -2.70 -42.42
CA GLY A 25 -3.71 -4.16 -42.57
C GLY A 25 -2.83 -4.96 -41.59
N SER A 26 -2.04 -4.31 -40.74
CA SER A 26 -1.20 -4.95 -39.72
C SER A 26 -1.96 -5.15 -38.40
N VAL A 27 -3.04 -5.93 -38.46
CA VAL A 27 -4.00 -6.12 -37.36
C VAL A 27 -3.32 -6.64 -36.08
N GLY A 28 -2.37 -7.58 -36.20
CA GLY A 28 -1.65 -8.14 -35.06
C GLY A 28 -0.86 -7.09 -34.27
N LEU A 29 -0.04 -6.28 -34.94
CA LEU A 29 0.73 -5.20 -34.30
C LEU A 29 -0.16 -4.10 -33.73
N GLY A 30 -1.29 -3.82 -34.37
CA GLY A 30 -2.29 -2.86 -33.89
C GLY A 30 -2.97 -3.30 -32.60
N VAL A 31 -3.38 -4.57 -32.49
CA VAL A 31 -3.97 -5.11 -31.26
C VAL A 31 -2.96 -5.10 -30.11
N TRP A 32 -1.70 -5.46 -30.37
CA TRP A 32 -0.62 -5.34 -29.38
C TRP A 32 -0.40 -3.90 -28.91
N GLY A 33 -0.47 -2.92 -29.82
CA GLY A 33 -0.33 -1.51 -29.47
C GLY A 33 -1.51 -0.97 -28.64
N ILE A 34 -2.74 -1.43 -28.87
CA ILE A 34 -3.92 -1.10 -28.03
C ILE A 34 -3.75 -1.70 -26.63
N LEU A 35 -3.35 -2.96 -26.51
CA LEU A 35 -3.08 -3.60 -25.21
C LEU A 35 -1.96 -2.86 -24.45
N LEU A 36 -0.90 -2.47 -25.15
CA LEU A 36 0.22 -1.74 -24.57
C LEU A 36 -0.20 -0.34 -24.11
N SER A 37 -1.02 0.38 -24.90
CA SER A 37 -1.60 1.66 -24.50
C SER A 37 -2.50 1.51 -23.26
N GLY A 38 -3.35 0.49 -23.23
CA GLY A 38 -4.17 0.16 -22.06
C GLY A 38 -3.33 -0.12 -20.80
N LEU A 39 -2.19 -0.79 -20.93
CA LEU A 39 -1.25 -1.01 -19.83
C LEU A 39 -0.67 0.30 -19.29
N PHE A 40 -0.30 1.25 -20.15
CA PHE A 40 0.19 2.57 -19.74
C PHE A 40 -0.88 3.39 -19.02
N VAL A 41 -2.14 3.31 -19.46
CA VAL A 41 -3.28 3.93 -18.78
C VAL A 41 -3.51 3.30 -17.41
N LEU A 42 -3.47 1.96 -17.29
CA LEU A 42 -3.60 1.26 -16.01
C LEU A 42 -2.47 1.60 -15.03
N LEU A 43 -1.23 1.72 -15.51
CA LEU A 43 -0.07 2.14 -14.71
C LEU A 43 -0.14 3.62 -14.31
N HIS A 44 -0.83 4.47 -15.07
CA HIS A 44 -1.06 5.87 -14.71
C HIS A 44 -1.92 5.99 -13.44
N PHE A 45 -2.95 5.14 -13.30
CA PHE A 45 -3.83 5.19 -12.14
C PHE A 45 -3.19 4.67 -10.85
N LYS A 46 -2.14 3.83 -10.89
CA LYS A 46 -1.41 3.41 -9.68
C LYS A 46 -0.30 4.40 -9.34
N ASN A 47 -0.31 4.92 -8.10
CA ASN A 47 0.75 5.81 -7.65
C ASN A 47 2.08 5.04 -7.48
N GLU A 48 3.04 5.32 -8.36
CA GLU A 48 4.34 4.64 -8.39
C GLU A 48 5.12 4.77 -7.08
N LYS A 49 4.93 5.87 -6.34
CA LYS A 49 5.61 6.09 -5.06
C LYS A 49 5.19 5.06 -4.01
N ASN A 50 3.89 4.77 -3.91
CA ASN A 50 3.39 3.74 -3.01
C ASN A 50 3.90 2.35 -3.41
N LEU A 51 3.96 2.07 -4.72
CA LEU A 51 4.50 0.80 -5.22
C LEU A 51 6.00 0.65 -4.91
N LEU A 52 6.78 1.71 -5.13
CA LEU A 52 8.22 1.72 -4.87
C LEU A 52 8.52 1.64 -3.36
N ALA A 53 7.76 2.36 -2.53
CA ALA A 53 7.86 2.26 -1.08
C ALA A 53 7.52 0.85 -0.60
N PHE A 54 6.44 0.25 -1.12
CA PHE A 54 6.09 -1.14 -0.83
C PHE A 54 7.21 -2.11 -1.21
N TYR A 55 7.82 -1.94 -2.39
CA TYR A 55 8.96 -2.76 -2.81
C TYR A 55 10.13 -2.67 -1.83
N PHE A 56 10.45 -1.46 -1.33
CA PHE A 56 11.50 -1.29 -0.35
C PHE A 56 11.15 -1.88 1.01
N VAL A 57 9.92 -1.69 1.50
CA VAL A 57 9.42 -2.32 2.73
C VAL A 57 9.52 -3.84 2.64
N ARG A 58 9.10 -4.43 1.52
CA ARG A 58 9.20 -5.88 1.27
C ARG A 58 10.63 -6.43 1.28
N LYS A 59 11.62 -5.58 1.00
CA LYS A 59 13.05 -5.92 1.03
C LYS A 59 13.74 -5.51 2.35
N ASN A 60 12.97 -5.16 3.38
CA ASN A 60 13.47 -4.62 4.64
C ASN A 60 14.34 -3.35 4.50
N LYS A 61 14.17 -2.59 3.42
CA LYS A 61 14.91 -1.33 3.15
C LYS A 61 14.09 -0.12 3.58
N PHE A 62 13.80 -0.02 4.88
CA PHE A 62 12.86 0.97 5.43
C PHE A 62 13.33 2.43 5.27
N GLU A 63 14.63 2.71 5.33
CA GLU A 63 15.16 4.07 5.08
C GLU A 63 14.86 4.54 3.65
N LYS A 64 15.03 3.66 2.67
CA LYS A 64 14.70 3.98 1.26
C LYS A 64 13.20 4.16 1.09
N ALA A 65 12.38 3.35 1.77
CA ALA A 65 10.93 3.52 1.78
C ALA A 65 10.55 4.90 2.38
N ALA A 66 11.15 5.29 3.51
CA ALA A 66 10.95 6.60 4.13
C ALA A 66 11.30 7.73 3.15
N GLY A 67 12.44 7.63 2.47
CA GLY A 67 12.85 8.62 1.46
C GLY A 67 11.90 8.72 0.26
N VAL A 68 11.27 7.61 -0.16
CA VAL A 68 10.25 7.63 -1.22
C VAL A 68 8.94 8.25 -0.73
N LEU A 69 8.51 7.90 0.48
CA LEU A 69 7.28 8.42 1.09
C LEU A 69 7.41 9.93 1.39
N ALA A 70 8.57 10.40 1.84
CA ALA A 70 8.84 11.81 2.07
C ALA A 70 8.69 12.69 0.80
N ARG A 71 8.83 12.10 -0.40
CA ARG A 71 8.58 12.82 -1.66
C ARG A 71 7.08 13.05 -1.91
N VAL A 72 6.19 12.52 -1.10
CA VAL A 72 4.74 12.73 -1.19
C VAL A 72 4.37 13.93 -0.32
N LYS A 73 4.18 15.10 -0.94
CA LYS A 73 3.83 16.33 -0.21
C LYS A 73 2.36 16.38 0.24
N HIS A 74 1.44 15.88 -0.59
CA HIS A 74 0.00 15.90 -0.32
C HIS A 74 -0.62 14.51 -0.54
N PRO A 75 -0.57 13.62 0.47
CA PRO A 75 -1.26 12.33 0.44
C PRO A 75 -2.78 12.45 0.24
N GLU A 76 -3.42 13.47 0.82
CA GLU A 76 -4.88 13.68 0.73
C GLU A 76 -5.38 14.07 -0.67
N ALA A 77 -4.48 14.45 -1.59
CA ALA A 77 -4.84 14.69 -2.99
C ALA A 77 -4.95 13.39 -3.81
N MET A 78 -4.70 12.22 -3.19
CA MET A 78 -4.81 10.92 -3.85
C MET A 78 -6.22 10.36 -3.76
N ILE A 79 -6.52 9.35 -4.58
CA ILE A 79 -7.70 8.51 -4.39
C ILE A 79 -7.63 7.89 -2.99
N LYS A 80 -8.75 7.87 -2.24
CA LYS A 80 -8.80 7.37 -0.85
C LYS A 80 -8.07 6.04 -0.63
N SER A 81 -8.22 5.08 -1.55
CA SER A 81 -7.50 3.78 -1.44
C SER A 81 -5.97 3.92 -1.49
N GLN A 82 -5.44 4.90 -2.22
CA GLN A 82 -4.00 5.17 -2.32
C GLN A 82 -3.50 6.00 -1.15
N GLU A 83 -4.31 6.95 -0.69
CA GLU A 83 -4.05 7.70 0.54
C GLU A 83 -3.97 6.75 1.74
N ALA A 84 -4.96 5.87 1.90
CA ALA A 84 -4.97 4.83 2.94
C ALA A 84 -3.71 3.95 2.87
N TYR A 85 -3.30 3.56 1.66
CA TYR A 85 -2.11 2.74 1.46
C TYR A 85 -0.81 3.48 1.75
N TYR A 86 -0.75 4.79 1.44
CA TYR A 86 0.37 5.64 1.83
C TYR A 86 0.53 5.65 3.36
N TYR A 87 -0.54 5.89 4.11
CA TYR A 87 -0.49 5.88 5.57
C TYR A 87 -0.16 4.50 6.13
N TYR A 88 -0.63 3.42 5.51
CA TYR A 88 -0.26 2.07 5.90
C TYR A 88 1.26 1.84 5.78
N LEU A 89 1.86 2.22 4.65
CA LEU A 89 3.31 2.12 4.43
C LEU A 89 4.11 3.02 5.39
N SER A 90 3.66 4.26 5.62
CA SER A 90 4.27 5.15 6.61
C SER A 90 4.21 4.56 8.02
N GLY A 91 3.10 3.90 8.38
CA GLY A 91 2.94 3.21 9.66
C GLY A 91 3.96 2.08 9.82
N LEU A 92 4.17 1.26 8.78
CA LEU A 92 5.17 0.18 8.79
C LEU A 92 6.60 0.72 8.94
N VAL A 93 6.92 1.81 8.24
CA VAL A 93 8.24 2.46 8.34
C VAL A 93 8.48 3.01 9.74
N GLU A 94 7.51 3.75 10.31
CA GLU A 94 7.64 4.33 11.65
C GLU A 94 7.68 3.26 12.74
N ALA A 95 6.94 2.15 12.57
CA ALA A 95 6.99 1.01 13.49
C ALA A 95 8.39 0.38 13.53
N GLN A 96 9.04 0.23 12.37
CA GLN A 96 10.40 -0.29 12.30
C GLN A 96 11.44 0.67 12.93
N SER A 97 11.21 1.98 12.81
CA SER A 97 12.06 3.01 13.42
C SER A 97 11.79 3.23 14.91
N ASN A 98 11.09 2.31 15.59
CA ASN A 98 10.70 2.39 17.01
C ASN A 98 9.86 3.62 17.38
N ASN A 99 9.20 4.26 16.41
CA ASN A 99 8.35 5.43 16.62
C ASN A 99 6.88 5.03 16.79
N SER A 100 6.58 4.26 17.84
CA SER A 100 5.25 3.65 18.06
C SER A 100 4.09 4.66 18.06
N SER A 101 4.30 5.87 18.58
CA SER A 101 3.27 6.94 18.59
C SER A 101 2.91 7.43 17.19
N LYS A 102 3.90 7.60 16.31
CA LYS A 102 3.66 7.99 14.90
C LYS A 102 3.05 6.83 14.11
N ALA A 103 3.57 5.62 14.33
CA ALA A 103 3.06 4.41 13.70
C ALA A 103 1.56 4.22 14.01
N GLU A 104 1.16 4.39 15.27
CA GLU A 104 -0.24 4.30 15.69
C GLU A 104 -1.14 5.29 14.92
N LYS A 105 -0.74 6.56 14.83
CA LYS A 105 -1.48 7.59 14.10
C LYS A 105 -1.64 7.22 12.62
N HIS A 106 -0.57 6.73 12.00
CA HIS A 106 -0.58 6.32 10.61
C HIS A 106 -1.47 5.09 10.35
N PHE A 107 -1.38 4.05 11.18
CA PHE A 107 -2.24 2.87 11.03
C PHE A 107 -3.72 3.19 11.25
N LYS A 108 -4.04 4.02 12.25
CA LYS A 108 -5.42 4.51 12.45
C LYS A 108 -5.92 5.30 11.25
N LYS A 109 -5.11 6.24 10.72
CA LYS A 109 -5.49 7.02 9.54
C LYS A 109 -5.68 6.10 8.32
N ALA A 110 -4.80 5.13 8.11
CA ALA A 110 -4.93 4.15 7.03
C ALA A 110 -6.24 3.34 7.10
N LEU A 111 -6.60 2.85 8.28
CA LEU A 111 -7.84 2.09 8.49
C LEU A 111 -9.07 2.98 8.30
N ASN A 112 -9.06 4.19 8.84
CA ASN A 112 -10.17 5.14 8.72
C ASN A 112 -10.39 5.64 7.28
N THR A 113 -9.32 5.88 6.52
CA THR A 113 -9.41 6.31 5.12
C THR A 113 -9.94 5.20 4.20
N GLY A 114 -9.84 3.93 4.61
CA GLY A 114 -10.41 2.78 3.88
C GLY A 114 -9.36 1.99 3.11
N LEU A 115 -8.50 1.27 3.83
CA LEU A 115 -7.52 0.36 3.25
C LEU A 115 -8.24 -0.80 2.52
N ARG A 116 -8.00 -1.00 1.23
CA ARG A 116 -8.81 -1.92 0.39
C ARG A 116 -8.59 -3.40 0.68
N LEU A 117 -7.35 -3.80 1.00
CA LEU A 117 -6.96 -5.20 1.13
C LEU A 117 -7.16 -5.69 2.57
N LYS A 118 -7.97 -6.74 2.75
CA LYS A 118 -8.22 -7.35 4.08
C LYS A 118 -6.95 -7.85 4.75
N THR A 119 -6.00 -8.37 3.97
CA THR A 119 -4.69 -8.79 4.48
C THR A 119 -3.91 -7.61 5.06
N ASP A 120 -3.84 -6.49 4.35
CA ASP A 120 -3.14 -5.30 4.85
C ASP A 120 -3.88 -4.68 6.05
N GLN A 121 -5.22 -4.73 6.07
CA GLN A 121 -5.98 -4.37 7.26
C GLN A 121 -5.63 -5.27 8.46
N ALA A 122 -5.50 -6.58 8.25
CA ALA A 122 -5.09 -7.52 9.29
C ALA A 122 -3.68 -7.19 9.82
N VAL A 123 -2.72 -6.89 8.93
CA VAL A 123 -1.37 -6.47 9.31
C VAL A 123 -1.39 -5.16 10.10
N ALA A 124 -2.15 -4.15 9.64
CA ALA A 124 -2.24 -2.86 10.33
C ALA A 124 -2.82 -3.03 11.75
N LYS A 125 -3.90 -3.82 11.90
CA LYS A 125 -4.50 -4.11 13.20
C LYS A 125 -3.58 -4.94 14.09
N LEU A 126 -2.83 -5.89 13.53
CA LEU A 126 -1.85 -6.66 14.29
C LEU A 126 -0.73 -5.78 14.83
N ASN A 127 -0.22 -4.85 14.02
CA ASN A 127 0.79 -3.87 14.47
C ASN A 127 0.23 -2.94 15.54
N LEU A 128 -1.01 -2.46 15.40
CA LEU A 128 -1.69 -1.70 16.46
C LEU A 128 -1.80 -2.50 17.75
N SER A 129 -2.13 -3.80 17.67
CA SER A 129 -2.17 -4.68 18.83
C SER A 129 -0.82 -4.77 19.55
N GLY A 130 0.28 -4.91 18.80
CA GLY A 130 1.65 -4.89 19.33
C GLY A 130 2.00 -3.55 20.00
N ILE A 131 1.68 -2.43 19.35
CA ILE A 131 1.91 -1.07 19.89
C ILE A 131 1.14 -0.86 21.21
N TYR A 132 -0.13 -1.25 21.28
CA TYR A 132 -0.89 -1.13 22.53
C TYR A 132 -0.39 -2.05 23.63
N LEU A 133 0.15 -3.21 23.26
CA LEU A 133 0.74 -4.12 24.23
C LEU A 133 1.99 -3.53 24.87
N SER A 134 2.87 -2.89 24.07
CA SER A 134 4.05 -2.20 24.59
C SER A 134 3.69 -1.00 25.48
N GLN A 135 2.52 -0.38 25.25
CA GLN A 135 1.95 0.67 26.09
C GLN A 135 1.22 0.12 27.34
N ARG A 136 1.35 -1.18 27.66
CA ARG A 136 0.62 -1.87 28.77
C ARG A 136 -0.92 -1.82 28.62
N ASN A 137 -1.45 -1.47 27.45
CA ASN A 137 -2.88 -1.40 27.19
C ASN A 137 -3.42 -2.73 26.65
N LYS A 138 -3.55 -3.72 27.53
CA LYS A 138 -4.02 -5.08 27.21
C LYS A 138 -5.43 -5.11 26.62
N LYS A 139 -6.32 -4.21 27.06
CA LYS A 139 -7.70 -4.10 26.57
C LYS A 139 -7.75 -3.73 25.09
N LEU A 140 -7.08 -2.65 24.69
CA LEU A 140 -7.02 -2.25 23.28
C LEU A 140 -6.21 -3.25 22.44
N SER A 141 -5.10 -3.76 22.97
CA SER A 141 -4.30 -4.79 22.29
C SER A 141 -5.13 -6.02 21.94
N SER A 142 -5.96 -6.51 22.87
CA SER A 142 -6.84 -7.68 22.67
C SER A 142 -7.94 -7.39 21.65
N TYR A 143 -8.51 -6.18 21.65
CA TYR A 143 -9.48 -5.74 20.66
C TYR A 143 -8.91 -5.83 19.24
N TYR A 144 -7.77 -5.20 18.99
CA TYR A 144 -7.14 -5.20 17.67
C TYR A 144 -6.65 -6.57 17.25
N LEU A 145 -6.14 -7.40 18.18
CA LEU A 145 -5.74 -8.77 17.88
C LEU A 145 -6.94 -9.60 17.39
N LYS A 146 -8.10 -9.48 18.06
CA LYS A 146 -9.33 -10.18 17.65
C LYS A 146 -9.77 -9.74 16.26
N GLU A 147 -9.70 -8.45 15.96
CA GLU A 147 -10.04 -7.94 14.63
C GLU A 147 -9.06 -8.40 13.55
N ALA A 148 -7.75 -8.43 13.85
CA ALA A 148 -6.74 -8.94 12.93
C ALA A 148 -6.99 -10.41 12.58
N LYS A 149 -7.28 -11.26 13.59
CA LYS A 149 -7.64 -12.68 13.41
C LYS A 149 -8.86 -12.89 12.51
N LYS A 150 -9.89 -12.05 12.66
CA LYS A 150 -11.09 -12.13 11.81
C LYS A 150 -10.79 -11.87 10.33
N LEU A 151 -9.78 -11.04 10.05
CA LEU A 151 -9.39 -10.64 8.71
C LEU A 151 -8.36 -11.60 8.09
N ASP A 152 -7.54 -12.28 8.89
CA ASP A 152 -6.54 -13.26 8.46
C ASP A 152 -7.17 -14.63 8.10
N LYS A 153 -7.98 -14.67 7.04
CA LYS A 153 -8.63 -15.92 6.58
C LYS A 153 -7.64 -16.97 6.10
N GLN A 154 -6.48 -16.54 5.60
CA GLN A 154 -5.45 -17.43 5.04
C GLN A 154 -4.42 -17.86 6.08
N LYS A 155 -4.59 -17.47 7.36
CA LYS A 155 -3.69 -17.83 8.46
C LYS A 155 -2.23 -17.39 8.23
N MET A 156 -2.02 -16.37 7.42
CA MET A 156 -0.69 -15.88 7.03
C MET A 156 0.03 -15.16 8.18
N LEU A 157 -0.72 -14.73 9.20
CA LEU A 157 -0.21 -14.00 10.36
C LEU A 157 -0.17 -14.86 11.63
N SER A 158 -0.36 -16.18 11.49
CA SER A 158 -0.49 -17.10 12.63
C SER A 158 0.71 -17.07 13.58
N ALA A 159 1.92 -16.93 13.04
CA ALA A 159 3.13 -16.85 13.85
C ALA A 159 3.14 -15.58 14.71
N GLN A 160 2.94 -14.42 14.08
CA GLN A 160 2.95 -13.13 14.77
C GLN A 160 1.78 -13.00 15.75
N ILE A 161 0.62 -13.55 15.42
CA ILE A 161 -0.53 -13.61 16.34
C ILE A 161 -0.16 -14.37 17.62
N LYS A 162 0.44 -15.56 17.49
CA LYS A 162 0.87 -16.38 18.63
C LYS A 162 1.91 -15.66 19.49
N GLU A 163 2.85 -14.95 18.87
CA GLU A 163 3.86 -14.15 19.59
C GLU A 163 3.20 -13.06 20.45
N ILE A 164 2.26 -12.30 19.87
CA ILE A 164 1.52 -11.28 20.61
C ILE A 164 0.69 -11.89 21.75
N GLU A 165 0.04 -13.03 21.52
CA GLU A 165 -0.67 -13.75 22.58
C GLU A 165 0.24 -14.20 23.72
N ALA A 166 1.43 -14.71 23.39
CA ALA A 166 2.41 -15.11 24.40
C ALA A 166 2.89 -13.91 25.21
N MET A 167 3.17 -12.78 24.57
CA MET A 167 3.51 -11.52 25.26
C MET A 167 2.36 -11.05 26.16
N MET A 168 1.11 -11.16 25.71
CA MET A 168 -0.07 -10.80 26.50
C MET A 168 -0.29 -11.67 27.74
N LYS A 169 0.22 -12.91 27.77
CA LYS A 169 0.14 -13.78 28.95
C LYS A 169 1.19 -13.42 30.02
N ARG A 170 2.28 -12.77 29.62
CA ARG A 170 3.38 -12.37 30.51
C ARG A 170 3.16 -11.00 31.17
N ILE A 171 2.11 -10.28 30.77
CA ILE A 171 1.71 -8.97 31.26
C ILE A 171 0.33 -9.09 31.91
#